data_AF-A0A0A1H4H0-F1
#
_entry.id   AF-A0A0A1H4H0-F1
#
_cell.length_a   1.000
_cell.length_b   1.000
_cell.length_c   1.000
_cell.angle_alpha   90.00
_cell.angle_beta   90.00
_cell.angle_gamma   90.00
#
_symmetry.space_group_name_H-M   'P 1'
#
loop_
_entity.id
_entity.type
_entity.pdbx_description
1 polymer ?
#
loop_
_entity_poly.entity_id
_entity_poly.type
_entity_poly.pdbx_seq_one_letter_code
_entity_poly.pdbx_strand_id
1 'polypeptide(L)'
;MRDTARGRHTPEHGAPPWRHRQTAATAAVLIAAAALGACATTPQQRYQSDLAAMNAACDFHSRPALQPIVGKIPLSPAELDDIPLSMLADDATPTPPERAAIDAYWHAWRSTCKPIKDRFLATYFGGEPSVISVARLATAARRHTLIDLAAGRQTYAQANRTLQQIGAAETAAVALLRSSGETPQQAAAIQALGVIASMEADSPPSPDPQPFP
;
A
#
# COMPACT_ATOMS: atom_id res chain seq x y z
N MET A 1 67.76 20.09 11.99
CA MET A 1 68.87 20.13 12.98
C MET A 1 68.19 20.36 14.33
N ARG A 2 67.83 19.34 15.13
CA ARG A 2 68.64 18.61 16.15
C ARG A 2 69.62 19.54 16.87
N ASP A 3 69.77 19.61 18.19
CA ASP A 3 69.10 19.05 19.40
C ASP A 3 69.99 19.58 20.56
N THR A 4 69.45 20.16 21.64
CA THR A 4 70.19 20.46 22.90
C THR A 4 69.18 20.98 23.93
N ALA A 5 69.17 20.63 25.22
CA ALA A 5 70.05 19.82 26.02
C ALA A 5 69.31 19.38 27.31
N ARG A 6 69.83 18.29 27.88
CA ARG A 6 69.47 17.65 29.16
C ARG A 6 69.67 18.58 30.38
N GLY A 7 68.79 18.43 31.36
CA GLY A 7 69.08 18.67 32.79
C GLY A 7 68.61 17.46 33.60
N ARG A 8 69.51 16.84 34.37
CA ARG A 8 69.26 15.66 35.20
C ARG A 8 69.82 15.93 36.60
N HIS A 9 69.00 15.84 37.64
CA HIS A 9 69.41 15.54 39.02
C HIS A 9 68.27 14.83 39.77
N THR A 10 68.58 13.63 40.26
CA THR A 10 67.81 12.70 41.13
C THR A 10 68.08 12.99 42.62
N PRO A 11 67.30 12.46 43.60
CA PRO A 11 67.59 11.14 44.18
C PRO A 11 66.38 10.31 44.68
N GLU A 12 66.57 8.97 44.68
CA GLU A 12 66.18 7.97 45.72
C GLU A 12 64.69 7.84 46.16
N HIS A 13 64.05 6.69 46.37
CA HIS A 13 64.41 5.28 46.53
C HIS A 13 63.11 4.44 46.41
N GLY A 14 63.22 3.18 45.97
CA GLY A 14 62.29 2.09 46.36
C GLY A 14 61.48 1.45 45.23
N ALA A 15 61.81 0.20 44.91
CA ALA A 15 60.94 -0.73 44.16
C ALA A 15 60.73 -2.02 45.02
N PRO A 16 59.92 -3.01 44.58
CA PRO A 16 58.49 -3.23 44.86
C PRO A 16 58.24 -4.54 45.65
N PRO A 17 57.00 -4.91 46.08
CA PRO A 17 56.36 -6.07 45.44
C PRO A 17 54.80 -6.13 45.47
N TRP A 18 54.24 -6.67 44.39
CA TRP A 18 53.08 -7.57 44.27
C TRP A 18 51.87 -7.49 45.24
N ARG A 19 50.71 -7.22 44.63
CA ARG A 19 49.37 -7.83 44.81
C ARG A 19 48.38 -7.28 45.87
N HIS A 20 47.14 -7.19 45.35
CA HIS A 20 45.82 -7.17 45.98
C HIS A 20 45.32 -5.88 46.67
N ARG A 21 44.61 -5.08 45.87
CA ARG A 21 43.27 -4.50 46.16
C ARG A 21 42.66 -4.13 44.80
N GLN A 22 42.11 -5.10 44.07
CA GLN A 22 40.66 -5.32 43.97
C GLN A 22 39.80 -4.07 44.19
N THR A 23 39.04 -3.83 43.12
CA THR A 23 37.70 -3.24 43.02
C THR A 23 37.54 -1.73 43.07
N ALA A 24 36.95 -1.28 41.96
CA ALA A 24 35.96 -0.22 41.82
C ALA A 24 36.48 1.13 41.30
N ALA A 25 36.67 1.20 39.98
CA ALA A 25 36.23 2.35 39.18
C ALA A 25 36.32 2.01 37.67
N THR A 26 35.62 0.97 37.22
CA THR A 26 35.36 0.78 35.78
C THR A 26 33.86 0.60 35.60
N ALA A 27 33.15 1.70 35.74
CA ALA A 27 31.77 1.83 35.29
C ALA A 27 31.55 3.30 34.87
N ALA A 28 32.36 3.77 33.93
CA ALA A 28 31.96 4.92 33.12
C ALA A 28 30.82 4.42 32.21
N VAL A 29 29.62 4.79 32.62
CA VAL A 29 28.31 4.47 32.05
C VAL A 29 28.34 4.57 30.51
N LEU A 30 28.30 3.42 29.83
CA LEU A 30 28.05 3.32 28.38
C LEU A 30 26.61 2.90 28.05
N ILE A 31 25.65 3.12 28.95
CA ILE A 31 24.24 2.84 28.67
C ILE A 31 23.39 4.07 29.02
N ALA A 32 23.44 5.05 28.12
CA ALA A 32 22.46 6.13 28.06
C ALA A 32 21.85 6.22 26.65
N ALA A 33 21.48 5.06 26.08
CA ALA A 33 20.72 4.95 24.83
C ALA A 33 19.57 3.93 24.93
N ALA A 34 19.06 3.69 26.14
CA ALA A 34 17.97 2.72 26.38
C ALA A 34 16.70 3.34 27.00
N ALA A 35 16.65 4.67 27.21
CA ALA A 35 15.54 5.33 27.92
C ALA A 35 14.89 6.51 27.19
N LEU A 36 15.09 6.63 25.87
CA LEU A 36 14.32 7.53 24.99
C LEU A 36 13.56 6.77 23.87
N GLY A 37 13.49 5.43 23.95
CA GLY A 37 12.81 4.57 22.98
C GLY A 37 11.28 4.58 23.05
N ALA A 38 10.68 5.54 23.74
CA ALA A 38 9.24 5.75 23.70
C ALA A 38 8.89 6.58 22.44
N CYS A 39 8.43 5.87 21.41
CA CYS A 39 7.58 6.40 20.33
C CYS A 39 8.23 7.18 19.17
N ALA A 40 9.45 6.86 18.75
CA ALA A 40 9.87 7.22 17.39
C ALA A 40 9.45 6.10 16.42
N THR A 41 8.18 6.07 16.01
CA THR A 41 7.74 5.22 14.90
C THR A 41 8.56 5.61 13.68
N THR A 42 9.40 4.71 13.17
CA THR A 42 10.19 4.99 11.96
C THR A 42 9.24 5.30 10.79
N PRO A 43 9.65 6.11 9.79
CA PRO A 43 8.83 6.37 8.60
C PRO A 43 8.32 5.08 7.93
N GLN A 44 9.17 4.04 7.90
CA GLN A 44 8.83 2.73 7.36
C GLN A 44 7.75 2.02 8.20
N GLN A 45 7.84 2.05 9.53
CA GLN A 45 6.81 1.48 10.39
C GLN A 45 5.47 2.21 10.25
N ARG A 46 5.49 3.54 10.09
CA ARG A 46 4.28 4.34 9.87
C ARG A 46 3.61 4.03 8.53
N TYR A 47 4.41 3.88 7.47
CA TYR A 47 3.91 3.42 6.17
C TYR A 47 3.20 2.07 6.28
N GLN A 48 3.82 1.09 6.96
CA GLN A 48 3.24 -0.24 7.13
C GLN A 48 1.97 -0.22 7.98
N SER A 49 1.91 0.59 9.05
CA SER A 49 0.71 0.72 9.87
C SER A 49 -0.45 1.36 9.13
N ASP A 50 -0.19 2.40 8.34
CA ASP A 50 -1.22 3.09 7.56
C ASP A 50 -1.72 2.22 6.41
N LEU A 51 -0.82 1.43 5.78
CA LEU A 51 -1.18 0.44 4.77
C LEU A 51 -2.08 -0.66 5.36
N ALA A 52 -1.74 -1.18 6.54
CA ALA A 52 -2.55 -2.18 7.24
C ALA A 52 -3.93 -1.61 7.62
N ALA A 53 -4.00 -0.36 8.11
CA ALA A 53 -5.25 0.30 8.42
C ALA A 53 -6.13 0.53 7.17
N MET A 54 -5.52 0.90 6.04
CA MET A 54 -6.22 1.00 4.76
C MET A 54 -6.79 -0.35 4.35
N ASN A 55 -5.98 -1.41 4.40
CA ASN A 55 -6.42 -2.76 4.03
C ASN A 55 -7.58 -3.25 4.90
N ALA A 56 -7.51 -3.02 6.21
CA ALA A 56 -8.58 -3.40 7.15
C ALA A 56 -9.87 -2.61 6.90
N ALA A 57 -9.78 -1.30 6.63
CA ALA A 57 -10.96 -0.48 6.31
C ALA A 57 -11.63 -0.85 4.99
N CYS A 58 -10.86 -1.50 4.10
CA CYS A 58 -11.29 -1.94 2.77
C CYS A 58 -11.64 -3.43 2.68
N ASP A 59 -11.64 -4.13 3.81
CA ASP A 59 -12.15 -5.50 3.86
C ASP A 59 -13.68 -5.48 4.05
N PHE A 60 -14.40 -5.91 3.03
CA PHE A 60 -15.86 -5.88 3.04
C PHE A 60 -16.53 -7.24 3.18
N HIS A 61 -15.79 -8.31 3.51
CA HIS A 61 -16.35 -9.66 3.70
C HIS A 61 -17.46 -9.72 4.76
N SER A 62 -17.36 -8.87 5.78
CA SER A 62 -18.32 -8.81 6.89
C SER A 62 -19.60 -8.03 6.55
N ARG A 63 -19.70 -7.37 5.39
CA ARG A 63 -20.87 -6.55 5.05
C ARG A 63 -22.04 -7.43 4.60
N PRO A 64 -23.21 -7.38 5.28
CA PRO A 64 -24.36 -8.22 4.92
C PRO A 64 -24.87 -7.99 3.50
N ALA A 65 -24.84 -6.74 3.03
CA ALA A 65 -25.27 -6.38 1.67
C ALA A 65 -24.40 -7.01 0.56
N LEU A 66 -23.20 -7.51 0.89
CA LEU A 66 -22.26 -8.08 -0.07
C LEU A 66 -22.19 -9.61 0.00
N GLN A 67 -22.94 -10.25 0.90
CA GLN A 67 -22.94 -11.71 1.03
C GLN A 67 -23.20 -12.46 -0.28
N PRO A 68 -24.09 -12.01 -1.18
CA PRO A 68 -24.34 -12.70 -2.46
C PRO A 68 -23.10 -12.85 -3.35
N ILE A 69 -22.08 -12.00 -3.18
CA ILE A 69 -20.89 -11.92 -4.05
C ILE A 69 -19.60 -12.36 -3.37
N VAL A 70 -19.67 -12.83 -2.13
CA VAL A 70 -18.53 -13.41 -1.41
C VAL A 70 -18.00 -14.61 -2.20
N GLY A 71 -16.69 -14.66 -2.43
CA GLY A 71 -16.05 -15.74 -3.19
C GLY A 71 -16.24 -15.66 -4.71
N LYS A 72 -16.90 -14.60 -5.22
CA LYS A 72 -17.15 -14.41 -6.66
C LYS A 72 -16.38 -13.25 -7.26
N ILE A 73 -16.17 -12.19 -6.49
CA ILE A 73 -15.27 -11.07 -6.80
C ILE A 73 -14.42 -10.75 -5.57
N PRO A 74 -13.24 -10.11 -5.72
CA PRO A 74 -12.43 -9.71 -4.59
C PRO A 74 -13.09 -8.58 -3.78
N LEU A 75 -13.31 -8.82 -2.49
CA LEU A 75 -13.95 -7.91 -1.54
C LEU A 75 -12.95 -7.23 -0.58
N SER A 76 -11.65 -7.51 -0.76
CA SER A 76 -10.57 -6.88 -0.01
C SER A 76 -9.38 -6.54 -0.91
N PRO A 77 -8.48 -5.62 -0.50
CA PRO A 77 -7.25 -5.36 -1.24
C PRO A 77 -6.36 -6.60 -1.39
N ALA A 78 -6.30 -7.47 -0.37
CA ALA A 78 -5.49 -8.68 -0.41
C ALA A 78 -5.96 -9.65 -1.51
N GLU A 79 -7.27 -9.82 -1.68
CA GLU A 79 -7.81 -10.64 -2.77
C GLU A 79 -7.65 -9.99 -4.15
N LEU A 80 -7.61 -8.65 -4.23
CA LEU A 80 -7.29 -7.98 -5.49
C LEU A 80 -5.85 -8.22 -5.93
N ASP A 81 -4.93 -8.31 -4.97
CA ASP A 81 -3.51 -8.60 -5.22
C ASP A 81 -3.28 -10.07 -5.60
N ASP A 82 -4.07 -10.99 -5.01
CA ASP A 82 -4.03 -12.42 -5.29
C ASP A 82 -5.46 -13.00 -5.42
N ILE A 83 -6.03 -12.88 -6.63
CA ILE A 83 -7.39 -13.37 -6.89
C ILE A 83 -7.40 -14.91 -6.86
N PRO A 84 -8.20 -15.55 -6.00
CA PRO A 84 -8.30 -17.01 -5.92
C PRO A 84 -8.67 -17.67 -7.24
N LEU A 85 -8.08 -18.84 -7.54
CA LEU A 85 -8.38 -19.61 -8.75
C LEU A 85 -9.88 -19.92 -8.91
N SER A 86 -10.61 -20.11 -7.80
CA SER A 86 -12.06 -20.34 -7.82
C SER A 86 -12.82 -19.16 -8.44
N MET A 87 -12.40 -17.92 -8.15
CA MET A 87 -12.98 -16.70 -8.74
C MET A 87 -12.62 -16.56 -10.22
N LEU A 88 -11.43 -17.03 -10.63
CA LEU A 88 -10.96 -16.98 -12.02
C LEU A 88 -11.58 -18.08 -12.92
N ALA A 89 -12.24 -19.06 -12.30
CA ALA A 89 -12.92 -20.17 -12.96
C ALA A 89 -14.46 -20.05 -12.94
N ASP A 90 -15.03 -19.04 -12.27
CA ASP A 90 -16.48 -18.84 -12.23
C ASP A 90 -16.99 -18.19 -13.53
N ASP A 91 -17.42 -19.00 -14.48
CA ASP A 91 -17.99 -18.53 -15.75
C ASP A 91 -19.48 -18.11 -15.64
N ALA A 92 -20.04 -18.00 -14.43
CA ALA A 92 -21.40 -17.51 -14.26
C ALA A 92 -21.51 -16.00 -14.50
N THR A 93 -22.69 -15.57 -14.95
CA THR A 93 -23.10 -14.16 -14.98
C THR A 93 -23.89 -13.81 -13.72
N PRO A 94 -23.82 -12.57 -13.21
CA PRO A 94 -24.51 -12.20 -11.98
C PRO A 94 -26.04 -12.36 -12.02
N THR A 95 -26.57 -12.99 -10.99
CA THR A 95 -28.02 -13.04 -10.70
C THR A 95 -28.52 -11.67 -10.24
N PRO A 96 -29.85 -11.39 -10.25
CA PRO A 96 -30.36 -10.09 -9.82
C PRO A 96 -29.93 -9.67 -8.39
N PRO A 97 -29.95 -10.55 -7.37
CA PRO A 97 -29.41 -10.22 -6.04
C PRO A 97 -27.91 -9.91 -6.06
N GLU A 98 -27.13 -10.63 -6.87
CA GLU A 98 -25.69 -10.38 -7.01
C GLU A 98 -25.39 -9.05 -7.70
N ARG A 99 -26.18 -8.66 -8.71
CA ARG A 99 -26.04 -7.34 -9.36
C ARG A 99 -26.22 -6.19 -8.36
N ALA A 100 -27.26 -6.28 -7.53
CA ALA A 100 -27.48 -5.31 -6.46
C ALA A 100 -26.32 -5.28 -5.45
N ALA A 101 -25.74 -6.44 -5.14
CA ALA A 101 -24.57 -6.54 -4.27
C ALA A 101 -23.30 -5.95 -4.93
N ILE A 102 -23.11 -6.09 -6.24
CA ILE A 102 -22.00 -5.47 -6.98
C ILE A 102 -22.11 -3.94 -6.93
N ASP A 103 -23.31 -3.39 -7.13
CA ASP A 103 -23.54 -1.95 -7.00
C ASP A 103 -23.28 -1.47 -5.56
N ALA A 104 -23.78 -2.21 -4.56
CA ALA A 104 -23.54 -1.91 -3.16
C ALA A 104 -22.04 -1.97 -2.80
N TYR A 105 -21.28 -2.90 -3.39
CA TYR A 105 -19.83 -2.99 -3.23
C TYR A 105 -19.13 -1.75 -3.79
N TRP A 106 -19.51 -1.30 -4.99
CA TRP A 106 -18.91 -0.08 -5.55
C TRP A 106 -19.23 1.16 -4.71
N HIS A 107 -20.46 1.29 -4.21
CA HIS A 107 -20.83 2.36 -3.28
C HIS A 107 -20.04 2.29 -1.97
N ALA A 108 -19.88 1.10 -1.40
CA ALA A 108 -19.06 0.85 -0.21
C ALA A 108 -17.59 1.26 -0.42
N TRP A 109 -17.01 0.85 -1.54
CA TRP A 109 -15.65 1.18 -1.91
C TRP A 109 -15.46 2.69 -2.08
N ARG A 110 -16.36 3.36 -2.82
CA ARG A 110 -16.28 4.80 -3.06
C ARG A 110 -16.37 5.62 -1.78
N SER A 111 -17.26 5.23 -0.87
CA SER A 111 -17.48 5.93 0.41
C SER A 111 -16.39 5.66 1.44
N THR A 112 -15.84 4.44 1.47
CA THR A 112 -14.91 4.00 2.53
C THR A 112 -13.46 3.98 2.03
N CYS A 113 -13.18 3.22 0.98
CA CYS A 113 -11.82 2.96 0.51
C CYS A 113 -11.20 4.14 -0.22
N LYS A 114 -11.95 4.74 -1.15
CA LYS A 114 -11.44 5.82 -1.99
C LYS A 114 -10.81 6.97 -1.18
N PRO A 115 -11.48 7.58 -0.19
CA PRO A 115 -10.88 8.69 0.56
C PRO A 115 -9.64 8.27 1.35
N ILE A 116 -9.59 7.03 1.88
CA ILE A 116 -8.43 6.51 2.60
C ILE A 116 -7.26 6.30 1.63
N LYS A 117 -7.50 5.71 0.46
CA LYS A 117 -6.50 5.53 -0.59
C LYS A 117 -5.97 6.86 -1.09
N ASP A 118 -6.84 7.83 -1.36
CA ASP A 118 -6.43 9.18 -1.80
C ASP A 118 -5.52 9.84 -0.76
N ARG A 119 -5.87 9.74 0.54
CA ARG A 119 -5.05 10.26 1.64
C ARG A 119 -3.71 9.55 1.76
N PHE A 120 -3.70 8.22 1.63
CA PHE A 120 -2.48 7.42 1.65
C PHE A 120 -1.53 7.84 0.53
N LEU A 121 -2.05 7.97 -0.70
CA LEU A 121 -1.27 8.42 -1.86
C LEU A 121 -0.71 9.82 -1.65
N ALA A 122 -1.52 10.77 -1.16
CA ALA A 122 -1.05 12.13 -0.86
C ALA A 122 0.07 12.13 0.21
N THR A 123 -0.03 11.27 1.22
CA THR A 123 0.93 11.21 2.34
C THR A 123 2.27 10.61 1.93
N TYR A 124 2.26 9.51 1.17
CA TYR A 124 3.46 8.69 0.93
C TYR A 124 4.06 8.84 -0.46
N PHE A 125 3.32 9.44 -1.39
CA PHE A 125 3.78 9.70 -2.76
C PHE A 125 3.77 11.20 -3.08
N GLY A 126 3.68 12.06 -2.06
CA GLY A 126 3.80 13.52 -2.19
C GLY A 126 2.76 14.18 -3.09
N GLY A 127 1.70 13.45 -3.44
CA GLY A 127 0.74 13.86 -4.45
C GLY A 127 1.34 13.99 -5.85
N GLU A 128 2.38 13.20 -6.17
CA GLU A 128 3.00 13.17 -7.49
C GLU A 128 1.91 13.00 -8.58
N PRO A 129 1.75 13.97 -9.49
CA PRO A 129 0.60 14.01 -10.41
C PRO A 129 0.44 12.72 -11.23
N SER A 130 1.55 12.10 -11.59
CA SER A 130 1.57 10.84 -12.36
C SER A 130 1.13 9.62 -11.55
N VAL A 131 1.47 9.56 -10.25
CA VAL A 131 0.99 8.49 -9.37
C VAL A 131 -0.51 8.66 -9.09
N ILE A 132 -0.95 9.90 -8.89
CA ILE A 132 -2.37 10.22 -8.74
C ILE A 132 -3.16 9.87 -10.01
N SER A 133 -2.62 10.16 -11.20
CA SER A 133 -3.31 9.86 -12.46
C SER A 133 -3.44 8.36 -12.69
N VAL A 134 -2.39 7.57 -12.45
CA VAL A 134 -2.43 6.10 -12.50
C VAL A 134 -3.50 5.55 -11.55
N ALA A 135 -3.51 6.00 -10.29
CA ALA A 135 -4.48 5.54 -9.30
C ALA A 135 -5.93 5.90 -9.70
N ARG A 136 -6.14 7.08 -10.31
CA ARG A 136 -7.44 7.51 -10.85
C ARG A 136 -7.88 6.64 -12.01
N LEU A 137 -7.00 6.39 -12.98
CA LEU A 137 -7.29 5.53 -14.13
C LEU A 137 -7.61 4.10 -13.70
N ALA A 138 -6.82 3.53 -12.77
CA ALA A 138 -7.09 2.21 -12.22
C ALA A 138 -8.44 2.15 -11.48
N THR A 139 -8.83 3.23 -10.78
CA THR A 139 -10.14 3.32 -10.13
C THR A 139 -11.29 3.36 -11.14
N ALA A 140 -11.14 4.13 -12.23
CA ALA A 140 -12.11 4.21 -13.32
C ALA A 140 -12.25 2.86 -14.04
N ALA A 141 -11.13 2.21 -14.39
CA ALA A 141 -11.11 0.89 -15.02
C ALA A 141 -11.79 -0.19 -14.16
N ARG A 142 -11.54 -0.19 -12.83
CA ARG A 142 -12.24 -1.08 -11.89
C ARG A 142 -13.75 -0.83 -11.91
N ARG A 143 -14.17 0.44 -11.87
CA ARG A 143 -15.59 0.82 -11.94
C ARG A 143 -16.23 0.26 -13.21
N HIS A 144 -15.60 0.48 -14.36
CA HIS A 144 -16.15 0.04 -15.63
C HIS A 144 -16.32 -1.48 -15.66
N THR A 145 -15.31 -2.22 -15.19
CA THR A 145 -15.37 -3.67 -15.05
C THR A 145 -16.56 -4.12 -14.20
N LEU A 146 -16.80 -3.47 -13.05
CA LEU A 146 -17.93 -3.81 -12.19
C LEU A 146 -19.29 -3.47 -12.82
N ILE A 147 -19.39 -2.37 -13.57
CA ILE A 147 -20.60 -1.99 -14.32
C ILE A 147 -20.92 -3.03 -15.42
N ASP A 148 -19.92 -3.44 -16.18
CA ASP A 148 -20.07 -4.47 -17.22
C ASP A 148 -20.49 -5.82 -16.63
N LEU A 149 -19.91 -6.17 -15.49
CA LEU A 149 -20.28 -7.39 -14.75
C LEU A 149 -21.74 -7.30 -14.27
N ALA A 150 -22.14 -6.22 -13.59
CA ALA A 150 -23.52 -6.02 -13.13
C ALA A 150 -24.54 -5.97 -14.27
N ALA A 151 -24.16 -5.47 -15.44
CA ALA A 151 -25.00 -5.51 -16.63
C ALA A 151 -25.16 -6.92 -17.22
N GLY A 152 -24.31 -7.87 -16.83
CA GLY A 152 -24.25 -9.21 -17.41
C GLY A 152 -23.56 -9.25 -18.77
N ARG A 153 -22.74 -8.24 -19.09
CA ARG A 153 -21.94 -8.19 -20.33
C ARG A 153 -20.70 -9.07 -20.27
N GLN A 154 -20.31 -9.52 -19.08
CA GLN A 154 -19.19 -10.43 -18.84
C GLN A 154 -19.49 -11.38 -17.67
N THR A 155 -18.74 -12.48 -17.61
CA THR A 155 -18.78 -13.45 -16.50
C THR A 155 -17.90 -12.99 -15.32
N TYR A 156 -18.05 -13.62 -14.15
CA TYR A 156 -17.16 -13.37 -13.01
C TYR A 156 -15.69 -13.64 -13.38
N ALA A 157 -15.40 -14.75 -14.05
CA ALA A 157 -14.05 -15.10 -14.49
C ALA A 157 -13.44 -14.04 -15.40
N GLN A 158 -14.21 -13.51 -16.36
CA GLN A 158 -13.77 -12.42 -17.24
C GLN A 158 -13.49 -11.15 -16.45
N ALA A 159 -14.42 -10.72 -15.59
CA ALA A 159 -14.27 -9.54 -14.76
C ALA A 159 -13.05 -9.65 -13.83
N ASN A 160 -12.87 -10.79 -13.18
CA ASN A 160 -11.77 -11.03 -12.25
C ASN A 160 -10.40 -11.00 -12.94
N ARG A 161 -10.27 -11.57 -14.15
CA ARG A 161 -9.04 -11.43 -14.95
C ARG A 161 -8.75 -9.96 -15.28
N THR A 162 -9.77 -9.19 -15.63
CA THR A 162 -9.63 -7.75 -15.89
C THR A 162 -9.21 -7.00 -14.62
N LEU A 163 -9.83 -7.28 -13.47
CA LEU A 163 -9.45 -6.67 -12.18
C LEU A 163 -8.00 -7.00 -11.80
N GLN A 164 -7.56 -8.24 -12.01
CA GLN A 164 -6.17 -8.66 -11.79
C GLN A 164 -5.20 -7.89 -12.70
N GLN A 165 -5.53 -7.76 -13.99
CA GLN A 165 -4.72 -7.01 -14.95
C GLN A 165 -4.63 -5.53 -14.57
N ILE A 166 -5.72 -4.92 -14.11
CA ILE A 166 -5.72 -3.53 -13.62
C ILE A 166 -4.81 -3.38 -12.40
N GLY A 167 -4.87 -4.31 -11.43
CA GLY A 167 -4.00 -4.30 -10.25
C GLY A 167 -2.51 -4.43 -10.61
N ALA A 168 -2.18 -5.35 -11.51
CA ALA A 168 -0.82 -5.53 -12.02
C ALA A 168 -0.32 -4.28 -12.77
N ALA A 169 -1.16 -3.68 -13.61
CA ALA A 169 -0.83 -2.47 -14.36
C ALA A 169 -0.63 -1.25 -13.44
N GLU A 170 -1.46 -1.07 -12.42
CA GLU A 170 -1.30 -0.01 -11.40
C GLU A 170 0.05 -0.17 -10.67
N THR A 171 0.35 -1.39 -10.18
CA THR A 171 1.61 -1.68 -9.48
C THR A 171 2.82 -1.44 -10.37
N ALA A 172 2.80 -1.93 -11.61
CA ALA A 172 3.89 -1.73 -12.57
C ALA A 172 4.11 -0.25 -12.88
N ALA A 173 3.04 0.51 -13.12
CA ALA A 173 3.12 1.93 -13.43
C ALA A 173 3.69 2.75 -12.25
N VAL A 174 3.28 2.46 -11.01
CA VAL A 174 3.82 3.11 -9.80
C VAL A 174 5.28 2.72 -9.56
N ALA A 175 5.66 1.46 -9.79
CA ALA A 175 7.05 1.02 -9.67
C ALA A 175 7.96 1.72 -10.70
N LEU A 176 7.51 1.86 -11.94
CA LEU A 176 8.24 2.57 -12.99
C LEU A 176 8.44 4.05 -12.66
N LEU A 177 7.39 4.73 -12.18
CA LEU A 177 7.45 6.12 -11.73
C LEU A 177 8.51 6.35 -10.63
N ARG A 178 8.65 5.39 -9.71
CA ARG A 178 9.68 5.45 -8.66
C ARG A 178 11.11 5.19 -9.15
N SER A 179 11.27 4.60 -10.33
CA SER A 179 12.58 4.16 -10.87
C SER A 179 13.35 5.21 -11.69
N SER A 180 12.91 6.48 -11.69
CA SER A 180 13.62 7.63 -12.30
C SER A 180 13.70 7.64 -13.83
N GLY A 181 12.62 7.28 -14.53
CA GLY A 181 12.52 7.54 -15.97
C GLY A 181 11.16 7.16 -16.54
N GLU A 182 10.53 8.09 -17.27
CA GLU A 182 9.40 7.77 -18.15
C GLU A 182 9.88 6.83 -19.24
N THR A 183 9.65 5.54 -19.04
CA THR A 183 9.94 4.52 -20.06
C THR A 183 8.74 4.37 -21.00
N PRO A 184 8.95 3.89 -22.25
CA PRO A 184 7.85 3.49 -23.12
C PRO A 184 6.88 2.48 -22.47
N GLN A 185 7.36 1.64 -21.53
CA GLN A 185 6.49 0.75 -20.75
C GLN A 185 5.55 1.50 -19.81
N GLN A 186 5.96 2.64 -19.25
CA GLN A 186 5.11 3.47 -18.40
C GLN A 186 3.98 4.12 -19.22
N ALA A 187 4.32 4.65 -20.40
CA ALA A 187 3.33 5.17 -21.34
C ALA A 187 2.35 4.08 -21.78
N ALA A 188 2.83 2.86 -22.05
CA ALA A 188 2.00 1.72 -22.40
C ALA A 188 1.07 1.28 -21.25
N ALA A 189 1.55 1.26 -20.00
CA ALA A 189 0.72 0.92 -18.84
C ALA A 189 -0.36 1.98 -18.55
N ILE A 190 0.01 3.26 -18.62
CA ILE A 190 -0.95 4.38 -18.51
C ILE A 190 -1.95 4.35 -19.66
N GLN A 191 -1.50 4.08 -20.90
CA GLN A 191 -2.39 3.91 -22.05
C GLN A 191 -3.30 2.69 -21.89
N ALA A 192 -2.82 1.55 -21.40
CA ALA A 192 -3.66 0.37 -21.16
C ALA A 192 -4.75 0.66 -20.12
N LEU A 193 -4.39 1.30 -18.99
CA LEU A 193 -5.36 1.77 -18.00
C LEU A 193 -6.32 2.82 -18.59
N GLY A 194 -5.80 3.72 -19.42
CA GLY A 194 -6.56 4.71 -20.16
C GLY A 194 -7.58 4.09 -21.11
N VAL A 195 -7.19 3.12 -21.93
CA VAL A 195 -8.08 2.41 -22.87
C VAL A 195 -9.20 1.69 -22.13
N ILE A 196 -8.88 0.99 -21.04
CA ILE A 196 -9.89 0.31 -20.22
C ILE A 196 -10.83 1.32 -19.54
N ALA A 197 -10.31 2.46 -19.09
CA ALA A 197 -11.11 3.52 -18.48
C ALA A 197 -11.91 4.37 -19.50
N SER A 198 -11.42 4.57 -20.72
CA SER A 198 -12.05 5.43 -21.74
C SER A 198 -13.35 4.84 -22.30
N MET A 199 -13.62 3.56 -22.08
CA MET A 199 -14.94 2.96 -22.32
C MET A 199 -16.05 3.54 -21.41
N GLU A 200 -15.68 4.35 -20.40
CA GLU A 200 -16.60 5.12 -19.55
C GLU A 200 -17.20 6.36 -20.26
N ALA A 201 -16.57 6.88 -21.32
CA ALA A 201 -17.05 8.09 -22.03
C ALA A 201 -18.34 7.88 -22.84
N ASP A 202 -18.70 6.62 -23.15
CA ASP A 202 -19.94 6.24 -23.85
C ASP A 202 -21.04 5.72 -22.89
N SER A 203 -20.80 5.70 -21.58
CA SER A 203 -21.81 5.28 -20.60
C SER A 203 -22.61 6.48 -20.10
N PRO A 204 -23.96 6.45 -20.15
CA PRO A 204 -24.78 7.54 -19.62
C PRO A 204 -24.50 7.73 -18.12
N PRO A 205 -24.60 8.97 -17.60
CA PRO A 205 -24.42 9.22 -16.18
C PRO A 205 -25.35 8.31 -15.36
N SER A 206 -24.81 7.69 -14.30
CA SER A 206 -25.62 6.94 -13.35
C SER A 206 -26.78 7.82 -12.89
N PRO A 207 -28.03 7.34 -12.91
CA PRO A 207 -29.13 8.06 -12.30
C PRO A 207 -28.80 8.25 -10.82
N ASP A 208 -29.02 9.47 -10.32
CA ASP A 208 -28.90 9.76 -8.89
C ASP A 208 -29.74 8.74 -8.10
N PRO A 209 -29.24 8.28 -6.94
CA PRO A 209 -30.02 7.39 -6.09
C PRO A 209 -31.31 8.09 -5.69
N GLN A 210 -32.44 7.61 -6.24
CA GLN A 210 -33.76 8.03 -5.80
C GLN A 210 -33.90 7.68 -4.32
N PRO A 211 -34.39 8.60 -3.47
CA PRO A 211 -34.77 8.23 -2.12
C PRO A 211 -35.86 7.16 -2.20
N PHE A 212 -35.63 6.01 -1.57
CA PHE A 212 -36.65 4.97 -1.46
C PHE A 212 -37.88 5.51 -0.72
N PRO A 213 -39.11 5.17 -1.16
CA PRO A 213 -40.35 5.54 -0.48
C PRO A 213 -40.52 4.83 0.88
#